data_AF-A0A1H5LQY9-F1
#
_entry.id   AF-A0A1H5LQY9-F1
#
_cell.length_a   1.000
_cell.length_b   1.000
_cell.length_c   1.000
_cell.angle_alpha   90.00
_cell.angle_beta   90.00
_cell.angle_gamma   90.00
#
_symmetry.space_group_name_H-M   'P 1'
#
loop_
_entity.id
_entity.type
_entity.pdbx_description
1 polymer ?
#
loop_
_entity_poly.entity_id
_entity_poly.type
_entity_poly.pdbx_seq_one_letter_code
_entity_poly.pdbx_strand_id
1 'polypeptide(L)' 'MARCKACPERKGECRTCKGSGKTYGWGGQRKCDKCGGDGVCCGCNGKGYTSDW' A
#
# COMPACT_ATOMS: atom_id res chain seq x y z
N MET A 1 0.31 11.66 15.95
CA MET A 1 0.46 10.92 14.67
C MET A 1 -0.82 10.18 14.36
N ALA A 2 -1.56 10.62 13.36
CA ALA A 2 -2.81 9.99 12.96
C ALA A 2 -2.53 8.72 12.14
N ARG A 3 -3.34 7.69 12.36
CA ARG A 3 -3.27 6.46 11.57
C ARG A 3 -3.67 6.77 10.13
N CYS A 4 -2.89 6.28 9.16
CA CYS A 4 -3.13 6.64 7.76
C CYS A 4 -4.53 6.24 7.31
N LYS A 5 -5.39 7.20 6.96
CA LYS A 5 -6.75 6.93 6.46
C LYS A 5 -6.77 6.11 5.16
N ALA A 6 -5.70 6.18 4.36
CA ALA A 6 -5.60 5.41 3.12
C ALA A 6 -5.28 3.92 3.36
N CYS A 7 -4.72 3.59 4.52
CA CYS A 7 -4.38 2.21 4.91
C CYS A 7 -4.56 2.06 6.43
N PRO A 8 -5.82 2.11 6.91
CA PRO A 8 -6.09 2.07 8.34
C PRO A 8 -5.76 0.68 8.89
N GLU A 9 -6.01 -0.38 8.15
CA GLU A 9 -5.91 -1.77 8.65
C GLU A 9 -4.49 -2.33 8.62
N ARG A 10 -3.60 -1.80 7.76
CA ARG A 10 -2.27 -2.35 7.50
C ARG A 10 -1.25 -1.23 7.56
N LYS A 11 -0.22 -1.37 8.41
CA LYS A 11 0.81 -0.35 8.71
C LYS A 11 1.56 0.11 7.46
N GLY A 12 0.94 0.96 6.65
CA GLY A 12 1.56 1.54 5.47
C GLY A 12 1.67 0.61 4.28
N GLU A 13 1.01 -0.54 4.28
CA GLU A 13 1.06 -1.46 3.14
C GLU A 13 -0.05 -1.15 2.14
N CYS A 14 0.23 -1.35 0.85
CA CYS A 14 -0.78 -1.22 -0.20
C CYS A 14 -1.87 -2.27 0.02
N ARG A 15 -3.13 -1.84 0.14
CA ARG A 15 -4.27 -2.73 0.39
C ARG A 15 -4.46 -3.77 -0.71
N THR A 16 -4.16 -3.40 -1.95
CA THR A 16 -4.42 -4.22 -3.14
C THR A 16 -3.43 -5.38 -3.26
N CYS A 17 -2.13 -5.12 -3.11
CA CYS A 17 -1.11 -6.17 -3.16
C CYS A 17 -0.65 -6.66 -1.79
N LYS A 18 -1.22 -6.13 -0.70
CA LYS A 18 -0.91 -6.50 0.69
C LYS A 18 0.59 -6.46 1.00
N GLY A 19 1.27 -5.38 0.61
CA GLY A 19 2.72 -5.24 0.83
C GLY A 19 3.60 -5.88 -0.25
N SER A 20 3.08 -6.82 -1.05
CA SER A 20 3.90 -7.61 -1.98
C SER A 20 4.37 -6.88 -3.24
N GLY A 21 3.84 -5.70 -3.54
CA GLY A 21 4.10 -4.97 -4.79
C GLY A 21 3.57 -5.64 -6.05
N LYS A 22 2.98 -6.83 -5.93
CA LYS A 22 2.49 -7.63 -7.07
C LYS A 22 1.07 -8.10 -6.80
N THR A 23 0.25 -8.10 -7.84
CA THR A 23 -1.10 -8.66 -7.85
C THR A 23 -1.10 -9.90 -8.75
N TYR A 24 -1.87 -10.91 -8.37
CA TYR A 24 -2.08 -12.08 -9.21
C TYR A 24 -3.30 -11.81 -10.09
N GLY A 25 -3.06 -11.70 -11.39
CA GLY A 25 -4.11 -11.56 -12.40
C GLY A 25 -4.20 -12.80 -13.28
N TRP A 26 -5.16 -12.78 -14.21
CA TRP A 26 -5.40 -13.88 -15.17
C TRP A 26 -4.20 -14.23 -16.07
N GLY A 27 -3.17 -13.39 -16.13
CA GLY A 27 -1.93 -13.62 -16.89
C GLY A 27 -0.68 -13.82 -16.02
N GLY A 28 -0.83 -14.11 -14.72
CA GLY A 28 0.30 -14.30 -13.79
C GLY A 28 0.52 -13.10 -12.85
N GLN A 29 1.71 -13.06 -12.22
CA GLN A 29 2.09 -11.95 -11.34
C GLN A 29 2.30 -10.68 -12.16
N ARG A 30 1.51 -9.65 -11.87
CA ARG A 30 1.66 -8.31 -12.44
C ARG A 30 2.06 -7.35 -11.34
N LYS A 31 2.74 -6.25 -11.71
CA LYS A 31 2.96 -5.15 -10.78
C LYS A 31 1.62 -4.60 -10.32
N CYS A 32 1.52 -4.26 -9.04
CA CYS A 32 0.33 -3.64 -8.50
C CYS A 32 0.18 -2.22 -9.05
N ASP A 33 -0.80 -1.99 -9.92
CA ASP A 33 -1.07 -0.66 -10.51
C ASP A 33 -1.37 0.40 -9.44
N LYS A 34 -1.95 -0.01 -8.31
CA LYS A 34 -2.32 0.89 -7.21
C LYS A 34 -1.13 1.50 -6.46
N CYS A 35 0.01 0.81 -6.44
CA CYS A 35 1.23 1.31 -5.79
C CYS A 35 2.44 1.34 -6.73
N GLY A 36 2.25 1.17 -8.04
CA GLY A 36 3.35 1.13 -9.03
C GLY A 36 4.31 -0.06 -8.87
N GLY A 37 3.99 -1.01 -7.99
CA GLY A 37 4.85 -2.13 -7.65
C GLY A 37 5.67 -1.97 -6.37
N ASP A 38 5.60 -0.84 -5.68
CA ASP A 38 6.36 -0.61 -4.44
C ASP A 38 5.83 -1.41 -3.24
N GLY A 39 4.59 -1.89 -3.29
CA GLY A 39 3.98 -2.62 -2.19
C GLY A 39 3.52 -1.72 -1.04
N VAL A 40 3.90 -0.45 -1.02
CA VAL A 40 3.53 0.49 0.05
C VAL A 40 2.27 1.30 -0.28
N CYS A 41 1.62 1.77 0.78
CA CYS A 41 0.50 2.68 0.75
C CYS A 41 1.01 4.09 0.43
N CYS A 42 0.70 4.58 -0.77
CA CYS A 42 1.09 5.93 -1.22
C CYS A 42 0.59 7.03 -0.28
N GLY A 43 -0.57 6.84 0.35
CA GLY A 43 -1.16 7.84 1.26
C GLY A 43 -0.35 8.12 2.54
N CYS A 44 0.57 7.23 2.93
CA CYS A 44 1.52 7.47 4.03
C CYS A 44 2.95 7.06 3.69
N ASN A 45 3.27 6.85 2.42
CA ASN A 45 4.57 6.40 1.94
C ASN A 45 5.15 5.21 2.73
N GLY A 46 4.33 4.19 3.02
CA GLY A 46 4.81 3.04 3.78
C GLY A 46 4.92 3.23 5.29
N LYS A 47 4.71 4.44 5.81
CA LYS A 47 4.90 4.72 7.24
C LYS A 47 3.77 4.20 8.12
N GLY A 48 2.56 4.03 7.58
CA GLY A 48 1.36 3.58 8.32
C GLY A 48 0.70 4.65 9.19
N TYR A 49 1.37 5.79 9.36
CA TYR A 49 0.90 6.94 10.10
C TYR A 49 1.16 8.17 9.24
N THR A 50 0.19 9.07 9.17
CA THR A 50 0.43 10.41 8.66
C THR A 50 0.90 11.25 9.85
N SER A 51 2.01 11.96 9.67
CA SER A 51 2.45 12.98 10.62
C SER A 51 1.31 14.00 10.70
N ASP A 52 0.58 13.95 11.81
CA ASP A 52 -0.43 14.94 12.15
C ASP A 52 0.37 16.07 12.79
N TRP A 53 0.40 17.23 12.14
CA TRP A 53 1.02 18.46 12.65
C TRP A 53 -0.05 19.25 13.39
#